data_AF-A0A533WJJ7-F1
#
_entry.id   AF-A0A533WJJ7-F1
#
_cell.length_a   1.000
_cell.length_b   1.000
_cell.length_c   1.000
_cell.angle_alpha   90.00
_cell.angle_beta   90.00
_cell.angle_gamma   90.00
#
_symmetry.space_group_name_H-M   'P 1'
#
loop_
_entity.id
_entity.type
_entity.pdbx_description
1 polymer ?
#
loop_
_entity_poly.entity_id
_entity_poly.type
_entity_poly.pdbx_seq_one_letter_code
_entity_poly.pdbx_strand_id
1 'polypeptide(L)' 'MVVDNKAKISYIQIIKEDLGVFHITPDNGPIPDFKAGQFVTLGLHIP' A
#
# COMPACT_ATOMS: atom_id res chain seq x y z
N MET A 1 13.95 -11.54 6.04
CA MET A 1 12.60 -12.09 6.27
C MET A 1 11.61 -11.00 5.89
N VAL A 2 10.66 -11.27 4.98
CA VAL A 2 9.58 -10.32 4.67
C VAL A 2 8.59 -10.39 5.83
N VAL A 3 8.40 -9.28 6.53
CA VAL A 3 7.40 -9.18 7.61
C VAL A 3 6.11 -8.75 6.94
N ASP A 4 5.11 -9.63 6.95
CA ASP A 4 3.77 -9.26 6.49
C ASP A 4 3.19 -8.21 7.45
N ASN A 5 2.94 -7.01 6.94
CA ASN A 5 2.35 -5.93 7.71
C ASN A 5 0.95 -5.63 7.18
N LYS A 6 -0.06 -6.01 7.96
CA LYS A 6 -1.46 -5.74 7.62
C LYS A 6 -1.69 -4.24 7.53
N ALA A 7 -2.47 -3.83 6.54
CA ALA A 7 -2.78 -2.45 6.30
C ALA A 7 -4.23 -2.30 5.83
N LYS A 8 -4.78 -1.11 6.07
CA LYS A 8 -6.12 -0.73 5.64
C LYS A 8 -6.05 0.29 4.51
N ILE A 9 -6.86 0.06 3.48
CA ILE A 9 -7.14 1.07 2.46
C ILE A 9 -8.22 1.99 3.00
N SER A 10 -7.91 3.28 3.15
CA SER A 10 -8.86 4.28 3.66
C SER A 10 -9.45 5.16 2.57
N TYR A 11 -8.82 5.20 1.40
CA TYR A 11 -9.28 5.98 0.25
C TYR A 11 -8.84 5.34 -1.06
N ILE A 12 -9.74 5.38 -2.05
CA ILE A 12 -9.47 4.95 -3.42
C ILE A 12 -10.03 6.03 -4.34
N GLN A 13 -9.20 6.52 -5.25
CA GLN A 13 -9.62 7.38 -6.35
C GLN A 13 -9.14 6.79 -7.66
N ILE A 14 -10.05 6.59 -8.60
CA ILE A 14 -9.71 6.23 -9.97
C ILE A 14 -9.63 7.53 -10.77
N ILE A 15 -8.47 7.80 -11.35
CA ILE A 15 -8.22 8.98 -12.18
C ILE A 15 -8.59 8.66 -13.64
N LYS A 16 -8.26 7.45 -14.10
CA LYS A 16 -8.62 6.88 -15.41
C LYS A 16 -8.53 5.35 -15.34
N GLU A 17 -8.87 4.66 -16.42
CA GLU A 17 -8.98 3.20 -16.50
C GLU A 17 -7.77 2.43 -15.90
N ASP A 18 -6.55 2.93 -16.11
CA ASP A 18 -5.28 2.30 -15.71
C ASP A 18 -4.55 3.04 -14.58
N LEU A 19 -5.17 4.05 -13.96
CA LEU A 19 -4.51 4.89 -12.95
C LEU A 19 -5.44 5.20 -11.77
N GLY A 20 -4.99 4.78 -10.59
CA GLY A 20 -5.66 5.08 -9.33
C GLY A 20 -4.69 5.53 -8.24
N VAL A 21 -5.24 6.28 -7.28
CA VAL A 21 -4.58 6.68 -6.04
C VAL A 21 -5.19 5.86 -4.91
N PHE A 22 -4.33 5.18 -4.16
CA PHE A 22 -4.72 4.36 -3.02
C PHE A 22 -4.05 4.92 -1.77
N HIS A 23 -4.84 5.28 -0.77
CA HIS A 23 -4.31 5.65 0.54
C HIS A 23 -4.32 4.43 1.46
N ILE A 24 -3.12 3.95 1.79
CA ILE A 24 -2.89 2.73 2.55
C ILE A 24 -2.17 3.10 3.84
N THR A 25 -2.72 2.66 4.97
CA THR A 25 -2.13 2.90 6.29
C THR A 25 -1.90 1.55 6.97
N PRO A 26 -0.67 1.24 7.44
CA PRO A 26 -0.42 0.05 8.24
C PRO A 26 -1.30 0.02 9.49
N ASP A 27 -1.86 -1.15 9.82
CA ASP A 27 -2.71 -1.30 11.01
C ASP A 27 -1.88 -1.18 12.29
N ASN A 28 -0.67 -1.74 12.27
CA ASN A 28 0.28 -1.70 13.37
C ASN A 28 1.69 -1.40 12.84
N GLY A 29 2.35 -0.42 13.45
CA GLY A 29 3.76 -0.11 13.19
C GLY A 29 3.99 1.19 12.39
N PRO A 30 5.27 1.58 12.25
CA PRO A 30 5.63 2.82 11.59
C PRO A 30 5.43 2.74 10.07
N ILE A 31 5.13 3.89 9.45
CA ILE A 31 5.23 4.05 8.00
C ILE A 31 6.71 3.82 7.63
N PRO A 32 7.01 2.95 6.65
CA PRO A 32 8.39 2.74 6.21
C PRO A 32 9.01 4.06 5.75
N ASP A 33 10.28 4.29 6.10
CA ASP A 33 11.04 5.38 5.51
C ASP A 33 11.41 4.97 4.07
N PHE A 34 11.02 5.79 3.08
CA PHE A 34 11.28 5.53 1.67
C PHE A 34 11.83 6.77 0.97
N LYS A 35 12.75 6.52 0.03
CA LYS A 35 13.31 7.53 -0.86
C LYS A 35 12.58 7.52 -2.19
N ALA A 36 12.63 8.64 -2.90
CA ALA A 36 12.12 8.74 -4.26
C ALA A 36 12.73 7.65 -5.16
N GLY A 37 11.88 7.00 -5.96
CA GLY A 37 12.28 5.90 -6.85
C GLY A 37 12.21 4.49 -6.21
N GLN A 38 11.83 4.38 -4.94
CA GLN A 38 11.54 3.09 -4.31
C GLN A 38 10.06 2.71 -4.48
N PHE A 39 9.80 1.41 -4.37
CA PHE A 39 8.46 0.83 -4.50
C PHE A 39 8.16 -0.05 -3.29
N VAL A 40 6.88 -0.18 -2.97
CA VAL A 40 6.39 -1.11 -1.97
C VAL A 40 5.71 -2.29 -2.67
N THR A 41 5.86 -3.48 -2.10
CA THR A 41 5.15 -4.67 -2.56
C THR A 41 3.85 -4.79 -1.77
N LEU A 42 2.72 -4.85 -2.48
CA LEU A 42 1.41 -5.09 -1.88
C LEU A 42 1.04 -6.56 -2.05
N GLY A 43 0.87 -7.26 -0.93
CA GLY A 43 0.26 -8.59 -0.91
C GLY A 43 -1.25 -8.47 -1.02
N LEU A 44 -1.85 -9.14 -2.00
CA LEU A 44 -3.31 -9.25 -2.13
C LEU A 44 -3.74 -10.64 -1.68
N HIS A 45 -4.82 -10.69 -0.89
CA HIS A 45 -5.42 -11.97 -0.54
C HIS A 45 -5.99 -12.61 -1.81
N ILE A 46 -5.63 -13.86 -2.06
CA ILE A 46 -6.25 -14.71 -3.08
C ILE A 46 -7.35 -15.49 -2.36
N PRO A 47 -8.64 -15.26 -2.70
CA PRO A 47 -9.77 -15.99 -2.13
C PRO A 47 -9.75 -17.49 -2.47
#